data_AF-A0A1J5H4X3-F1
#
_entry.id   AF-A0A1J5H4X3-F1
#
_cell.length_a   1.000
_cell.length_b   1.000
_cell.length_c   1.000
_cell.angle_alpha   90.00
_cell.angle_beta   90.00
_cell.angle_gamma   90.00
#
_symmetry.space_group_name_H-M   'P 1'
#
loop_
_entity.id
_entity.type
_entity.pdbx_description
1 polymer ?
#
loop_
_entity_poly.entity_id
_entity_poly.type
_entity_poly.pdbx_seq_one_letter_code
_entity_poly.pdbx_strand_id
1 'polypeptide(L)' 'MLQLQEQYITNVQGDRIAVILNIEAYQKLLDEMDEFLCWRGYQQAVEETDSEIANGDFVNLDSYLAAEL' A
#
# COMPACT_ATOMS: atom_id res chain seq x y z
N MET A 1 15.08 -1.35 -8.05
CA MET A 1 14.46 -2.69 -8.14
C MET A 1 15.27 -3.63 -7.28
N LEU A 2 14.64 -4.20 -6.25
CA LEU A 2 15.28 -5.15 -5.34
C LEU A 2 15.85 -6.33 -6.15
N GLN A 3 17.15 -6.62 -6.00
CA GLN A 3 17.74 -7.82 -6.57
C GLN A 3 17.49 -8.99 -5.61
N LEU A 4 16.52 -9.83 -5.94
CA LEU A 4 16.19 -11.04 -5.19
C LEU A 4 17.00 -12.22 -5.72
N GLN A 5 17.68 -12.93 -4.83
CA GLN A 5 18.23 -14.24 -5.15
C GLN A 5 17.15 -15.30 -4.92
N GLU A 6 16.37 -15.57 -5.96
CA GLU A 6 15.23 -16.46 -5.87
C GLU A 6 15.65 -17.94 -5.94
N GLN A 7 15.10 -18.74 -5.03
CA GLN A 7 15.10 -20.20 -5.11
C GLN A 7 13.65 -20.68 -5.13
N TYR A 8 13.38 -21.83 -5.74
CA TYR A 8 12.01 -22.33 -5.91
C TYR A 8 11.83 -23.72 -5.31
N ILE A 9 10.66 -23.96 -4.71
CA ILE A 9 10.17 -25.31 -4.43
C ILE A 9 9.35 -25.75 -5.63
N THR A 10 9.62 -26.95 -6.15
CA THR A 10 8.88 -27.53 -7.27
C THR A 10 8.02 -28.73 -6.85
N ASN A 11 6.89 -28.94 -7.50
CA ASN A 11 6.13 -30.18 -7.38
C ASN A 11 6.81 -31.34 -8.14
N VAL A 12 6.19 -32.52 -8.15
CA VAL A 12 6.75 -33.71 -8.83
C VAL A 12 6.70 -33.61 -10.35
N GLN A 13 5.90 -32.70 -10.91
CA GLN A 13 5.83 -32.38 -12.34
C GLN A 13 6.89 -31.35 -12.76
N GLY A 14 7.59 -30.74 -11.80
CA GLY A 14 8.58 -29.69 -12.05
C GLY A 14 8.01 -28.27 -12.02
N ASP A 15 6.72 -28.09 -11.71
CA ASP A 15 6.10 -26.77 -11.60
C ASP A 15 6.57 -26.08 -10.32
N ARG A 16 6.91 -24.79 -10.41
CA ARG A 16 7.28 -23.96 -9.26
C ARG A 16 6.04 -23.63 -8.46
N ILE A 17 6.02 -24.05 -7.19
CA ILE A 17 4.87 -23.86 -6.29
C ILE A 17 5.14 -22.89 -5.13
N ALA A 18 6.41 -22.59 -4.85
CA ALA A 18 6.78 -21.57 -3.88
C ALA A 18 8.15 -20.96 -4.21
N VAL A 19 8.41 -19.77 -3.67
CA VAL A 19 9.71 -19.09 -3.69
C VAL A 19 10.29 -19.12 -2.27
N ILE A 20 11.56 -19.48 -2.16
CA ILE A 20 12.34 -19.36 -0.93
C ILE A 20 13.14 -18.06 -1.05
N LEU A 21 13.01 -17.21 -0.03
CA LEU A 21 13.73 -15.95 0.10
C LEU A 21 14.54 -15.95 1.40
N ASN A 22 15.67 -15.24 1.39
CA ASN A 22 16.28 -14.78 2.64
C ASN A 22 15.26 -13.90 3.38
N ILE A 23 15.17 -14.04 4.70
CA ILE A 23 14.30 -13.25 5.56
C ILE A 23 14.51 -11.73 5.36
N GLU A 24 15.73 -11.26 5.17
CA GLU A 24 16.03 -9.84 4.92
C GLU A 24 15.41 -9.35 3.61
N ALA A 25 15.43 -10.20 2.58
CA ALA A 25 14.84 -9.89 1.28
C ALA A 25 13.31 -9.86 1.38
N TYR A 26 12.71 -10.78 2.15
CA TYR A 26 11.29 -10.78 2.43
C TYR A 26 10.84 -9.53 3.19
N GLN A 27 11.59 -9.12 4.22
CA GLN A 27 11.28 -7.90 4.98
C GLN A 27 11.31 -6.65 4.10
N LYS A 28 12.34 -6.52 3.26
CA LYS A 28 12.42 -5.38 2.34
C LYS A 28 11.29 -5.36 1.29
N LEU A 29 10.83 -6.54 0.87
CA LEU A 29 9.63 -6.67 0.02
C LEU A 29 8.37 -6.14 0.73
N LEU A 30 8.22 -6.41 2.02
CA LEU A 30 7.09 -5.87 2.81
C LEU A 30 7.17 -4.34 2.90
N ASP A 31 8.36 -3.80 3.14
CA ASP A 31 8.56 -2.34 3.20
C ASP A 31 8.22 -1.67 1.86
N GLU A 32 8.72 -2.22 0.73
CA GLU A 32 8.40 -1.71 -0.61
C GLU A 32 6.90 -1.84 -0.94
N MET A 33 6.24 -2.90 -0.45
CA MET A 33 4.80 -3.08 -0.60
C MET A 33 3.99 -2.06 0.21
N ASP A 34 4.40 -1.76 1.43
CA ASP A 34 3.76 -0.76 2.28
C ASP A 34 3.84 0.64 1.66
N GLU A 35 5.03 1.02 1.18
CA GLU A 35 5.21 2.29 0.46
C GLU A 35 4.32 2.37 -0.79
N PHE A 36 4.26 1.29 -1.58
CA PHE A 36 3.41 1.22 -2.76
C PHE A 36 1.92 1.34 -2.42
N LEU A 37 1.45 0.66 -1.38
CA LEU A 37 0.05 0.70 -0.95
C LEU A 37 -0.31 2.07 -0.38
N CYS A 38 0.58 2.71 0.39
CA CYS A 38 0.43 4.10 0.84
C CYS A 38 0.29 5.05 -0.34
N TRP A 39 1.17 4.94 -1.34
CA TRP A 39 1.09 5.77 -2.54
C TRP A 39 -0.23 5.55 -3.28
N ARG A 40 -0.66 4.30 -3.46
CA ARG A 40 -1.93 3.99 -4.14
C ARG A 40 -3.13 4.54 -3.36
N GLY A 41 -3.12 4.41 -2.04
CA GLY A 41 -4.17 4.96 -1.17
C GLY A 41 -4.26 6.48 -1.27
N TYR A 42 -3.12 7.17 -1.34
CA TYR A 42 -3.09 8.61 -1.59
C TYR A 42 -3.68 8.99 -2.95
N GLN A 43 -3.32 8.28 -4.03
CA GLN A 43 -3.89 8.56 -5.36
C GLN A 43 -5.42 8.40 -5.36
N GLN A 44 -5.93 7.32 -4.76
CA GLN A 44 -7.37 7.12 -4.63
C GLN A 44 -8.03 8.22 -3.80
N ALA A 45 -7.43 8.58 -2.66
CA ALA A 45 -7.95 9.65 -1.81
C ALA A 45 -8.02 10.99 -2.56
N VAL A 46 -7.01 11.34 -3.37
CA VAL A 46 -7.02 12.57 -4.18
C VAL A 46 -8.18 12.56 -5.18
N GLU A 47 -8.37 11.46 -5.91
CA GLU A 47 -9.46 11.34 -6.89
C GLU A 47 -10.85 11.52 -6.26
N GLU A 48 -11.04 10.98 -5.05
CA GLU A 48 -12.30 11.11 -4.30
C GLU A 48 -12.46 12.52 -3.70
N THR A 49 -11.40 13.04 -3.06
CA THR A 49 -11.42 14.29 -2.29
C THR A 49 -11.58 15.52 -3.17
N ASP A 50 -11.04 15.53 -4.40
CA ASP A 50 -11.17 16.66 -5.32
C ASP A 50 -12.65 16.98 -5.62
N SER A 51 -13.49 15.95 -5.75
CA SER A 51 -14.93 16.12 -5.94
C SER A 51 -15.62 16.61 -4.66
N GLU A 52 -15.26 16.06 -3.50
CA GLU A 52 -15.82 16.49 -2.20
C GLU A 52 -15.55 17.98 -1.93
N ILE A 53 -14.31 18.43 -2.16
CA ILE A 53 -13.94 19.84 -2.02
C ILE A 53 -14.74 20.72 -2.99
N ALA A 54 -14.87 20.32 -4.26
CA ALA A 54 -15.61 21.08 -5.25
C ALA A 54 -17.11 21.22 -4.91
N ASN A 55 -17.68 20.19 -4.27
CA ASN A 55 -19.08 20.18 -3.84
C ASN A 55 -19.32 20.87 -2.49
N GLY A 56 -18.26 21.25 -1.76
CA GLY A 56 -18.37 21.83 -0.44
C GLY A 56 -18.55 20.82 0.68
N ASP A 57 -18.28 19.53 0.43
CA ASP A 57 -18.41 18.42 1.38
C ASP A 57 -17.18 18.36 2.30
N PHE A 58 -16.89 19.46 2.99
CA PHE A 58 -15.79 19.55 3.94
C PHE A 58 -16.20 20.30 5.21
N VAL A 59 -15.51 20.00 6.31
CA VAL A 59 -15.61 20.77 7.56
C VAL A 59 -14.34 21.61 7.72
N ASN A 60 -14.48 22.82 8.26
CA ASN A 60 -13.32 23.62 8.64
C ASN A 60 -12.96 23.39 10.11
N LEU A 61 -11.73 23.73 10.47
CA LEU A 61 -11.21 23.50 11.81
C LEU A 61 -12.09 24.14 12.91
N ASP A 62 -12.56 25.37 12.68
CA ASP A 62 -13.40 26.08 13.66
C ASP A 62 -14.73 25.34 13.89
N SER A 63 -15.37 24.85 12.83
CA SER A 63 -16.62 24.09 12.89
C SER A 63 -16.45 22.73 13.57
N TYR A 64 -15.31 22.07 13.36
CA TYR A 64 -14.96 20.81 14.00
C TYR A 64 -14.78 21.00 15.51
N LEU A 65 -13.96 21.98 15.91
CA LEU A 65 -13.67 22.28 17.32
C LEU A 65 -14.92 22.73 18.08
N ALA A 66 -15.85 23.44 17.44
CA ALA A 66 -17.10 23.85 18.05
C ALA A 66 -18.09 22.69 18.26
N ALA A 67 -17.95 21.57 17.54
CA ALA A 67 -18.82 20.40 17.66
C ALA A 67 -18.34 19.38 18.72
N GLU A 68 -17.08 19.45 19.15
CA GLU A 68 -16.50 18.59 20.20
C GLU A 68 -16.63 19.16 21.63
N LEU A 69 -17.09 20.41 21.79
CA LEU A 69 -17.31 21.11 23.06
C LEU A 69 -18.79 21.15 23.46
#